data_AF-A0A377ADE5-F1
#
_entry.id   AF-A0A377ADE5-F1
#
_cell.length_a   1.000
_cell.length_b   1.000
_cell.length_c   1.000
_cell.angle_alpha   90.00
_cell.angle_beta   90.00
_cell.angle_gamma   90.00
#
_symmetry.space_group_name_H-M   'P 1'
#
loop_
_entity.id
_entity.type
_entity.pdbx_description
1 polymer ?
#
loop_
_entity_poly.entity_id
_entity_poly.type
_entity_poly.pdbx_seq_one_letter_code
_entity_poly.pdbx_strand_id
1 'polypeptide(L)'
;MSQLNDSDIILFEYNFHYQNIRSKNTLDIAFGIDRNFLFGCGVAIASILLNNREISCEFHVFTDYISDKDKLYFSDLAKQYNSRINIYVINCDKLKSLPSTKNWTYATYFRFIIADYFYHKHEKILYLDADIACKGSIKELLDYQFSTNEIAAVVAERDVEWWQNRASVLTTPQLASGYFQCWFFTDKY
;
A
#
# COMPACT_ATOMS: atom_id res chain seq x y z
N MET A 1 12.87 -16.49 7.32
CA MET A 1 13.24 -15.06 7.25
C MET A 1 13.03 -14.47 8.63
N SER A 2 13.97 -13.70 9.16
CA SER A 2 13.75 -12.98 10.43
C SER A 2 12.76 -11.84 10.17
N GLN A 3 11.60 -11.84 10.82
CA GLN A 3 10.70 -10.69 10.82
C GLN A 3 11.44 -9.46 11.29
N LEU A 4 11.18 -8.32 10.66
CA LEU A 4 11.68 -7.07 11.15
C LEU A 4 11.00 -6.76 12.49
N ASN A 5 11.76 -6.28 13.45
CA ASN A 5 11.18 -5.86 14.73
C ASN A 5 10.37 -4.58 14.51
N ASP A 6 9.04 -4.66 14.66
CA ASP A 6 8.10 -3.56 14.42
C ASP A 6 8.54 -2.26 15.14
N SER A 7 9.03 -2.38 16.37
CA SER A 7 9.45 -1.23 17.19
C SER A 7 10.70 -0.51 16.68
N ASP A 8 11.52 -1.18 15.86
CA ASP A 8 12.70 -0.58 15.23
C ASP A 8 12.36 0.13 13.91
N ILE A 9 11.18 -0.15 13.34
CA ILE A 9 10.74 0.34 12.03
C ILE A 9 9.66 1.39 12.13
N ILE A 10 8.62 1.18 12.95
CA ILE A 10 7.53 2.14 13.11
C ILE A 10 7.84 3.00 14.33
N LEU A 11 8.15 4.27 14.06
CA LEU A 11 8.46 5.27 15.08
C LEU A 11 7.18 5.74 15.80
N PHE A 12 6.13 5.99 15.03
CA PHE A 12 4.86 6.51 15.54
C PHE A 12 3.68 5.95 14.76
N GLU A 13 2.57 5.75 15.44
CA GLU A 13 1.28 5.37 14.85
C GLU A 13 0.22 6.40 15.24
N TYR A 14 -0.57 6.84 14.25
CA TYR A 14 -1.71 7.73 14.45
C TYR A 14 -2.98 7.08 13.90
N ASN A 15 -4.00 7.01 14.75
CA ASN A 15 -5.24 6.29 14.47
C ASN A 15 -6.41 7.27 14.36
N PHE A 16 -6.97 7.43 13.17
CA PHE A 16 -8.15 8.26 12.89
C PHE A 16 -9.35 7.35 12.62
N HIS A 17 -9.98 6.86 13.69
CA HIS A 17 -11.10 5.93 13.61
C HIS A 17 -12.40 6.65 13.94
N TYR A 18 -13.21 6.93 12.93
CA TYR A 18 -14.54 7.52 13.12
C TYR A 18 -15.67 6.49 12.94
N GLN A 19 -15.35 5.34 12.34
CA GLN A 19 -16.22 4.18 12.30
C GLN A 19 -16.17 3.41 13.63
N ASN A 20 -17.31 3.36 14.35
CA ASN A 20 -17.39 2.76 15.69
C ASN A 20 -17.09 1.25 15.75
N ILE A 21 -17.41 0.50 14.69
CA ILE A 21 -17.24 -0.96 14.64
C ILE A 21 -16.61 -1.33 13.29
N ARG A 22 -15.46 -2.01 13.33
CA ARG A 22 -14.84 -2.59 12.14
C ARG A 22 -15.70 -3.73 11.62
N SER A 23 -16.13 -3.66 10.37
CA SER A 23 -16.85 -4.76 9.73
C SER A 23 -15.97 -6.00 9.63
N LYS A 24 -16.55 -7.20 9.81
CA LYS A 24 -15.84 -8.47 9.54
C LYS A 24 -15.35 -8.56 8.09
N ASN A 25 -16.05 -7.93 7.15
CA ASN A 25 -15.69 -7.90 5.74
C ASN A 25 -15.18 -6.50 5.37
N THR A 26 -13.99 -6.16 5.89
CA THR A 26 -13.31 -4.89 5.60
C THR A 26 -12.16 -5.15 4.65
N LEU A 27 -12.05 -4.35 3.59
CA LEU A 27 -10.90 -4.34 2.70
C LEU A 27 -9.81 -3.44 3.31
N ASP A 28 -8.72 -4.05 3.76
CA ASP A 28 -7.56 -3.31 4.24
C ASP A 28 -6.70 -2.87 3.04
N ILE A 29 -6.45 -1.56 2.92
CA ILE A 29 -5.75 -0.95 1.79
C ILE A 29 -4.51 -0.22 2.30
N ALA A 30 -3.35 -0.58 1.78
CA ALA A 30 -2.07 -0.02 2.21
C ALA A 30 -1.43 0.88 1.14
N PHE A 31 -0.83 1.97 1.59
CA PHE A 31 -0.06 2.90 0.76
C PHE A 31 1.35 3.07 1.36
N GLY A 32 2.37 3.07 0.51
CA GLY A 32 3.73 3.46 0.87
C GLY A 32 4.11 4.77 0.19
N ILE A 33 4.26 5.86 0.94
CA ILE A 33 4.48 7.19 0.38
C ILE A 33 5.56 8.00 1.10
N ASP A 34 6.34 8.76 0.37
CA ASP A 34 7.13 9.83 1.00
C ASP A 34 6.28 11.08 1.29
N ARG A 35 6.85 11.99 2.08
CA ARG A 35 6.23 13.24 2.51
C ARG A 35 5.62 14.08 1.39
N ASN A 36 6.11 13.99 0.16
CA ASN A 36 5.60 14.79 -0.96
C ASN A 36 4.30 14.21 -1.54
N PHE A 37 4.01 12.94 -1.26
CA PHE A 37 2.82 12.23 -1.75
C PHE A 37 1.68 12.16 -0.74
N LEU A 38 1.79 12.81 0.44
CA LEU A 38 0.70 12.87 1.44
C LEU A 38 -0.60 13.41 0.84
N PHE A 39 -0.52 14.48 0.05
CA PHE A 39 -1.70 15.05 -0.63
C PHE A 39 -2.28 14.09 -1.66
N GLY A 40 -1.43 13.48 -2.50
CA GLY A 40 -1.86 12.51 -3.51
C GLY A 40 -2.54 11.29 -2.88
N CYS A 41 -1.98 10.78 -1.78
CA CYS A 41 -2.57 9.69 -1.00
C CYS A 41 -3.96 10.07 -0.44
N GLY A 42 -4.11 11.30 0.09
CA GLY A 42 -5.42 11.80 0.50
C GLY A 42 -6.44 11.80 -0.64
N VAL A 43 -6.04 12.21 -1.85
CA VAL A 43 -6.90 12.16 -3.05
C VAL A 43 -7.25 10.72 -3.43
N ALA A 44 -6.28 9.81 -3.41
CA ALA A 44 -6.49 8.39 -3.70
C ALA A 44 -7.52 7.79 -2.73
N ILE A 45 -7.32 7.97 -1.42
CA ILE A 45 -8.25 7.50 -0.37
C ILE A 45 -9.65 8.09 -0.57
N ALA A 46 -9.75 9.41 -0.79
CA ALA A 46 -11.03 10.06 -1.02
C ALA A 46 -11.75 9.51 -2.25
N SER A 47 -11.03 9.28 -3.35
CA SER A 47 -11.62 8.71 -4.58
C SER A 47 -12.12 7.29 -4.38
N ILE A 48 -11.41 6.46 -3.60
CA ILE A 48 -11.85 5.10 -3.25
C ILE A 48 -13.14 5.19 -2.44
N LEU A 49 -13.14 5.96 -1.35
CA LEU A 49 -14.30 6.15 -0.47
C LEU A 49 -15.53 6.68 -1.22
N LEU A 50 -15.34 7.61 -2.17
CA LEU A 50 -16.41 8.17 -2.97
C LEU A 50 -17.12 7.14 -3.85
N ASN A 51 -16.37 6.20 -4.43
CA ASN A 51 -16.87 5.20 -5.38
C ASN A 51 -17.21 3.84 -4.76
N ASN A 52 -17.03 3.69 -3.44
CA ASN A 52 -17.13 2.40 -2.73
C ASN A 52 -17.87 2.53 -1.39
N ARG A 53 -19.00 3.23 -1.39
CA ARG A 53 -19.78 3.51 -0.16
C ARG A 53 -20.46 2.27 0.41
N GLU A 54 -20.59 1.23 -0.41
CA GLU A 54 -21.26 -0.04 -0.11
C GLU A 54 -20.34 -1.08 0.55
N ILE A 55 -19.02 -0.87 0.53
CA ILE A 55 -18.05 -1.74 1.18
C ILE A 55 -17.33 -1.01 2.32
N SER A 56 -16.85 -1.78 3.30
CA SER A 56 -16.03 -1.25 4.39
C SER A 56 -14.56 -1.25 3.95
N CYS A 57 -13.89 -0.11 4.01
CA CYS A 57 -12.47 0.02 3.74
C CYS A 57 -11.74 0.58 4.96
N GLU A 58 -10.56 0.04 5.25
CA GLU A 58 -9.64 0.56 6.25
C GLU A 58 -8.30 0.85 5.57
N PHE A 59 -7.75 2.03 5.85
CA PHE A 59 -6.57 2.53 5.15
C PHE A 59 -5.35 2.54 6.05
N HIS A 60 -4.20 2.13 5.50
CA HIS A 60 -2.93 2.04 6.20
C HIS A 60 -1.86 2.80 5.39
N VAL A 61 -1.44 3.96 5.88
CA VAL A 61 -0.50 4.83 5.17
C VAL A 61 0.85 4.78 5.87
N PHE A 62 1.85 4.21 5.19
CA PHE A 62 3.23 4.14 5.65
C PHE A 62 4.00 5.29 5.04
N THR A 63 4.60 6.15 5.88
CA THR A 63 5.28 7.35 5.43
C THR A 63 6.53 7.68 6.24
N ASP A 64 7.48 8.42 5.66
CA ASP A 64 8.68 8.89 6.36
C ASP A 64 8.40 10.06 7.29
N TYR A 65 7.29 10.77 7.06
CA TYR A 65 6.99 12.01 7.76
C TYR A 65 5.51 12.36 7.64
N ILE A 66 4.96 12.97 8.70
CA ILE A 66 3.64 13.59 8.67
C ILE A 66 3.63 14.85 9.56
N SER A 67 3.11 15.97 9.06
CA SER A 67 2.93 17.19 9.86
C SER A 67 1.60 17.19 10.61
N ASP A 68 1.45 18.05 11.62
CA ASP A 68 0.16 18.19 12.33
C ASP A 68 -0.96 18.67 11.41
N LYS A 69 -0.64 19.47 10.40
CA LYS A 69 -1.60 19.89 9.37
C LYS A 69 -2.09 18.69 8.53
N ASP A 70 -1.18 17.80 8.15
CA ASP A 70 -1.52 16.59 7.39
C ASP A 70 -2.36 15.63 8.25
N LYS A 71 -2.03 15.48 9.54
CA LYS A 71 -2.83 14.71 10.50
C LYS A 71 -4.27 15.23 10.55
N LEU A 72 -4.47 16.55 10.62
CA LEU A 72 -5.81 17.15 10.58
C LEU A 72 -6.54 16.80 9.29
N TYR A 73 -5.87 16.88 8.13
CA TYR A 73 -6.50 16.50 6.86
C TYR A 73 -6.91 15.03 6.79
N PHE A 74 -6.07 14.09 7.24
CA PHE A 74 -6.45 12.68 7.30
C PHE A 74 -7.56 12.43 8.32
N SER A 75 -7.55 13.12 9.45
CA SER A 75 -8.60 13.05 10.47
C SER A 75 -9.94 13.54 9.92
N ASP A 76 -9.95 14.69 9.23
CA ASP A 76 -11.14 15.27 8.61
C ASP A 76 -11.67 14.37 7.48
N LEU A 77 -10.77 13.78 6.68
CA LEU A 77 -11.14 12.82 5.64
C LEU A 77 -11.79 11.57 6.24
N ALA A 78 -11.16 10.97 7.26
CA ALA A 78 -11.71 9.80 7.95
C ALA A 78 -13.10 10.10 8.56
N LYS A 79 -13.26 11.30 9.14
CA LYS A 79 -14.51 11.77 9.71
C LYS A 79 -15.59 11.98 8.64
N GLN A 80 -15.25 12.64 7.54
CA GLN A 80 -16.17 12.97 6.45
C GLN A 80 -16.82 11.71 5.85
N TYR A 81 -16.06 10.64 5.72
CA TYR A 81 -16.50 9.39 5.12
C TYR A 81 -16.81 8.29 6.14
N ASN A 82 -16.81 8.60 7.43
CA ASN A 82 -17.03 7.64 8.51
C ASN A 82 -16.16 6.36 8.35
N SER A 83 -14.86 6.57 8.12
CA SER A 83 -13.89 5.52 7.82
C SER A 83 -12.80 5.43 8.91
N ARG A 84 -11.84 4.53 8.69
CA ARG A 84 -10.68 4.29 9.55
C ARG A 84 -9.41 4.51 8.71
N ILE A 85 -8.55 5.41 9.17
CA ILE A 85 -7.25 5.68 8.54
C ILE A 85 -6.17 5.58 9.62
N ASN A 86 -5.19 4.70 9.37
CA ASN A 86 -4.03 4.47 10.21
C ASN A 86 -2.80 5.05 9.51
N ILE A 87 -2.02 5.88 10.19
CA ILE A 87 -0.75 6.41 9.68
C ILE A 87 0.41 5.83 10.48
N TYR A 88 1.38 5.24 9.78
CA TYR A 88 2.61 4.67 10.34
C TYR A 88 3.81 5.50 9.87
N VAL A 89 4.51 6.12 10.82
CA VAL A 89 5.73 6.88 10.53
C VAL A 89 6.94 5.95 10.63
N ILE A 90 7.66 5.81 9.53
CA ILE A 90 8.70 4.79 9.36
C ILE A 90 10.09 5.38 9.58
N ASN A 91 10.91 4.66 10.32
CA ASN A 91 12.33 4.90 10.43
C ASN A 91 13.02 4.57 9.09
N CYS A 92 13.31 5.61 8.33
CA CYS A 92 13.88 5.48 6.99
C CYS A 92 15.41 5.45 6.97
N ASP A 93 16.09 5.49 8.12
CA ASP A 93 17.56 5.66 8.16
C ASP A 93 18.29 4.53 7.43
N LYS A 94 17.84 3.28 7.60
CA LYS A 94 18.36 2.11 6.89
C LYS A 94 17.91 2.03 5.42
N LEU A 95 16.78 2.63 5.08
CA LEU A 95 16.24 2.62 3.71
C LEU A 95 16.90 3.65 2.82
N LYS A 96 17.30 4.80 3.38
CA LYS A 96 18.01 5.86 2.66
C LYS A 96 19.41 5.44 2.18
N SER A 97 20.00 4.41 2.79
CA SER A 97 21.25 3.81 2.32
C SER A 97 21.07 2.83 1.15
N LEU A 98 19.84 2.43 0.82
CA LEU A 98 19.56 1.55 -0.30
C LEU A 98 19.54 2.35 -1.63
N PRO A 99 19.77 1.69 -2.78
CA PRO A 99 19.75 2.35 -4.08
C PRO A 99 18.43 3.09 -4.34
N SER A 100 18.50 4.38 -4.65
CA SER A 100 17.33 5.19 -5.00
C SER A 100 17.63 6.08 -6.20
N THR A 101 16.59 6.52 -6.90
CA THR A 101 16.70 7.47 -8.02
C THR A 101 15.79 8.67 -7.77
N LYS A 102 15.92 9.75 -8.56
CA LYS A 102 15.02 10.91 -8.46
C LYS A 102 13.53 10.54 -8.61
N ASN A 103 13.23 9.52 -9.42
CA ASN A 103 11.86 9.08 -9.69
C ASN A 103 11.40 7.93 -8.78
N TRP A 104 12.35 7.25 -8.12
CA TRP A 104 12.09 6.11 -7.24
C TRP A 104 12.77 6.39 -5.92
N THR A 105 12.04 7.06 -5.03
CA THR A 105 12.53 7.34 -3.68
C THR A 105 12.54 6.06 -2.87
N TYR A 106 13.19 6.11 -1.71
CA TYR A 106 13.23 5.00 -0.75
C TYR A 106 11.82 4.56 -0.28
N ALA A 107 10.78 5.37 -0.51
CA ALA A 107 9.39 4.97 -0.29
C ALA A 107 8.97 3.74 -1.11
N THR A 108 9.68 3.45 -2.23
CA THR A 108 9.52 2.20 -2.98
C THR A 108 9.70 0.96 -2.09
N TYR A 109 10.56 1.04 -1.07
CA TYR A 109 10.81 -0.06 -0.15
C TYR A 109 9.71 -0.26 0.90
N PHE A 110 8.81 0.71 1.08
CA PHE A 110 7.71 0.59 2.04
C PHE A 110 6.78 -0.58 1.71
N ARG A 111 6.67 -0.96 0.42
CA ARG A 111 5.88 -2.13 0.02
C ARG A 111 6.36 -3.43 0.68
N PHE A 112 7.66 -3.58 0.89
CA PHE A 112 8.23 -4.74 1.58
C PHE A 112 8.00 -4.68 3.09
N ILE A 113 8.07 -3.48 3.66
CA ILE A 113 7.77 -3.25 5.09
C ILE A 113 6.29 -3.54 5.38
N ILE A 114 5.40 -3.06 4.51
CA ILE A 114 3.96 -3.32 4.57
C ILE A 114 3.70 -4.83 4.55
N ALA A 115 4.31 -5.54 3.59
CA ALA A 115 4.16 -6.99 3.48
C ALA A 115 4.62 -7.73 4.74
N ASP A 116 5.80 -7.40 5.28
CA ASP A 116 6.33 -8.02 6.50
C ASP A 116 5.49 -7.68 7.74
N TYR A 117 5.10 -6.41 7.90
CA TYR A 117 4.30 -5.92 9.01
C TYR A 117 2.93 -6.63 9.10
N PHE A 118 2.31 -6.90 7.94
CA PHE A 118 0.97 -7.48 7.89
C PHE A 118 0.92 -9.01 7.79
N TYR A 119 2.05 -9.67 7.54
CA TYR A 119 2.17 -11.13 7.30
C TYR A 119 1.46 -12.04 8.33
N HIS A 120 1.18 -11.56 9.55
CA HIS A 120 0.39 -12.29 10.55
C HIS A 120 -0.77 -11.52 11.17
N LYS A 121 -0.98 -10.27 10.76
CA LYS A 121 -2.00 -9.37 11.31
C LYS A 121 -3.26 -9.37 10.46
N HIS A 122 -3.13 -9.53 9.14
CA HIS A 122 -4.22 -9.52 8.19
C HIS A 122 -4.12 -10.73 7.25
N GLU A 123 -5.26 -11.33 6.94
CA GLU A 123 -5.39 -12.38 5.92
C GLU A 123 -5.25 -11.80 4.51
N LYS A 124 -5.64 -10.54 4.35
CA LYS A 124 -5.71 -9.88 3.05
C LYS A 124 -5.39 -8.40 3.21
N ILE A 125 -4.47 -7.90 2.39
CA ILE A 125 -4.17 -6.46 2.26
C ILE A 125 -4.08 -6.11 0.77
N LEU A 126 -4.59 -4.96 0.37
CA LEU A 126 -4.47 -4.43 -0.98
C LEU A 126 -3.47 -3.28 -0.97
N TYR A 127 -2.24 -3.52 -1.46
CA TYR A 127 -1.29 -2.42 -1.65
C TYR A 127 -1.69 -1.58 -2.87
N LEU A 128 -1.61 -0.25 -2.79
CA LEU A 128 -1.80 0.65 -3.91
C LEU A 128 -0.72 1.73 -3.91
N ASP A 129 -0.26 2.12 -5.10
CA ASP A 129 0.51 3.36 -5.24
C ASP A 129 -0.42 4.57 -5.04
N ALA A 130 0.12 5.67 -4.55
CA ALA A 130 -0.66 6.85 -4.17
C ALA A 130 -0.91 7.85 -5.32
N ASP A 131 -0.41 7.56 -6.52
CA ASP A 131 -0.59 8.35 -7.74
C ASP A 131 -1.81 7.90 -8.58
N ILE A 132 -2.79 7.28 -7.91
CA ILE A 132 -4.02 6.78 -8.53
C ILE A 132 -5.24 7.63 -8.18
N ALA A 133 -6.26 7.55 -9.02
CA ALA A 133 -7.61 7.96 -8.70
C ALA A 133 -8.60 6.85 -9.05
N CYS A 134 -9.34 6.37 -8.06
CA CYS A 134 -10.34 5.33 -8.23
C CYS A 134 -11.57 5.90 -8.95
N LYS A 135 -12.01 5.25 -10.04
CA LYS A 135 -13.14 5.68 -10.88
C LYS A 135 -14.36 4.75 -10.82
N GLY A 136 -14.33 3.73 -9.99
CA GLY A 136 -15.39 2.72 -9.93
C GLY A 136 -15.33 1.87 -8.66
N SER A 137 -16.27 0.94 -8.55
CA SER A 137 -16.30 0.02 -7.42
C SER A 137 -15.13 -0.96 -7.50
N ILE A 138 -14.51 -1.22 -6.36
CA ILE A 138 -13.47 -2.23 -6.12
C ILE A 138 -14.01 -3.39 -5.29
N LYS A 139 -15.34 -3.51 -5.16
CA LYS A 139 -16.00 -4.58 -4.41
C LYS A 139 -15.55 -5.98 -4.85
N GLU A 140 -15.30 -6.17 -6.13
CA GLU A 140 -14.79 -7.45 -6.66
C GLU A 140 -13.47 -7.87 -6.01
N LEU A 141 -12.60 -6.92 -5.63
CA LEU A 141 -11.34 -7.20 -4.93
C LEU A 141 -11.57 -7.62 -3.46
N LEU A 142 -12.63 -7.11 -2.83
CA LEU A 142 -13.04 -7.54 -1.50
C LEU A 142 -13.56 -8.99 -1.52
N ASP A 143 -14.36 -9.34 -2.52
CA ASP A 143 -14.96 -10.68 -2.63
C ASP A 143 -14.01 -11.72 -3.27
N TYR A 144 -12.88 -11.26 -3.86
CA TYR A 144 -11.89 -12.15 -4.47
C TYR A 144 -11.25 -13.07 -3.43
N GLN A 145 -11.31 -14.38 -3.69
CA GLN A 145 -10.62 -15.41 -2.94
C GLN A 145 -9.45 -15.94 -3.76
N PHE A 146 -8.27 -15.93 -3.15
CA PHE A 146 -7.07 -16.50 -3.74
C PHE A 146 -7.12 -18.03 -3.64
N SER A 147 -6.61 -18.70 -4.65
CA SER A 147 -6.22 -20.10 -4.52
C SER A 147 -4.96 -20.20 -3.65
N THR A 148 -4.73 -21.33 -3.00
CA THR A 148 -3.50 -21.57 -2.21
C THR A 148 -2.25 -21.21 -3.02
N ASN A 149 -1.40 -20.31 -2.51
CA ASN A 149 -0.18 -19.77 -3.15
C ASN A 149 -0.40 -18.89 -4.41
N GLU A 150 -1.61 -18.36 -4.63
CA GLU A 150 -1.88 -17.46 -5.75
C GLU A 150 -1.51 -16.01 -5.42
N ILE A 151 -0.84 -15.33 -6.34
CA ILE A 151 -0.56 -13.90 -6.29
C ILE A 151 -1.26 -13.25 -7.47
N ALA A 152 -2.20 -12.35 -7.23
CA ALA A 152 -2.81 -11.54 -8.27
C ALA A 152 -2.00 -10.26 -8.44
N ALA A 153 -1.60 -9.98 -9.67
CA ALA A 153 -0.84 -8.78 -9.99
C ALA A 153 -1.28 -8.23 -11.36
N VAL A 154 -1.32 -6.91 -11.49
CA VAL A 154 -1.80 -6.24 -12.72
C VAL A 154 -0.70 -6.26 -13.79
N VAL A 155 -1.08 -6.71 -14.99
CA VAL A 155 -0.18 -6.97 -16.14
C VAL A 155 0.64 -5.73 -16.54
N ALA A 156 1.87 -5.98 -16.98
CA ALA A 156 2.87 -4.97 -17.30
C ALA A 156 2.43 -3.95 -18.36
N GLU A 157 2.74 -2.67 -18.12
CA GLU A 157 2.47 -1.53 -19.02
C GLU A 157 3.38 -1.45 -20.27
N ARG A 158 4.30 -2.40 -20.49
CA ARG A 158 5.35 -2.32 -21.52
C ARG A 158 5.39 -3.54 -22.43
N ASP A 159 5.88 -3.34 -23.64
CA ASP A 159 6.01 -4.39 -24.66
C ASP A 159 7.03 -5.47 -24.29
N VAL A 160 6.96 -6.60 -25.00
CA VAL A 160 7.79 -7.78 -24.77
C VAL A 160 9.28 -7.47 -25.01
N GLU A 161 9.59 -6.60 -25.97
CA GLU A 161 10.97 -6.23 -26.31
C GLU A 161 11.66 -5.50 -25.15
N TRP A 162 10.95 -4.58 -24.50
CA TRP A 162 11.46 -3.88 -23.31
C TRP A 162 11.76 -4.85 -22.16
N TRP A 163 10.88 -5.84 -21.91
CA TRP A 163 11.08 -6.84 -20.86
C TRP A 163 12.23 -7.80 -21.14
N GLN A 164 12.38 -8.23 -22.39
CA GLN A 164 13.53 -9.04 -22.82
C GLN A 164 14.86 -8.30 -22.62
N ASN A 165 14.89 -7.00 -22.95
CA ASN A 165 16.05 -6.16 -22.71
C ASN A 165 16.40 -6.10 -21.22
N ARG A 166 15.41 -5.85 -20.35
CA ARG A 166 15.62 -5.81 -18.89
C ARG A 166 16.06 -7.16 -18.32
N ALA A 167 15.50 -8.27 -18.78
CA ALA A 167 15.91 -9.62 -18.37
C ALA A 167 17.39 -9.88 -18.66
N SER A 168 17.87 -9.44 -19.83
CA SER A 168 19.27 -9.53 -20.23
C SER A 168 20.16 -8.62 -19.37
N VAL A 169 19.82 -7.33 -19.26
CA VAL A 169 20.60 -6.33 -18.49
C VAL A 169 20.72 -6.70 -17.01
N LEU A 170 19.65 -7.22 -16.41
CA LEU A 170 19.60 -7.61 -15.01
C LEU A 170 20.01 -9.06 -14.76
N THR A 171 20.42 -9.80 -15.80
CA THR A 171 20.77 -11.23 -15.71
C THR A 171 19.68 -12.05 -14.99
N THR A 172 18.42 -11.72 -15.24
CA THR A 172 17.25 -12.32 -14.59
C THR A 172 16.23 -12.74 -15.66
N PRO A 173 16.36 -13.95 -16.24
CA PRO A 173 15.56 -14.40 -17.38
C PRO A 173 14.04 -14.36 -17.14
N GLN A 174 13.61 -14.50 -15.88
CA GLN A 174 12.21 -14.48 -15.46
C GLN A 174 11.54 -13.13 -15.71
N LEU A 175 12.29 -12.03 -15.85
CA LEU A 175 11.72 -10.71 -16.15
C LEU A 175 11.22 -10.59 -17.59
N ALA A 176 11.57 -11.53 -18.49
CA ALA A 176 11.17 -11.49 -19.88
C ALA A 176 9.65 -11.67 -20.08
N SER A 177 8.96 -12.27 -19.11
CA SER A 177 7.50 -12.41 -19.09
C SER A 177 6.77 -11.19 -18.53
N GLY A 178 7.49 -10.11 -18.22
CA GLY A 178 6.93 -8.94 -17.55
C GLY A 178 7.25 -8.89 -16.05
N TYR A 179 7.12 -7.70 -15.48
CA TYR A 179 7.06 -7.46 -14.03
C TYR A 179 5.75 -6.77 -13.72
N PHE A 180 5.15 -7.14 -12.61
CA PHE A 180 3.86 -6.61 -12.19
C PHE A 180 4.05 -5.52 -11.13
N GLN A 181 3.30 -4.42 -11.26
CA GLN A 181 3.12 -3.48 -10.15
C GLN A 181 2.50 -4.27 -8.99
N CYS A 182 3.19 -4.32 -7.86
CA CYS A 182 2.99 -5.38 -6.88
C CYS A 182 1.77 -5.11 -5.99
N TRP A 183 0.76 -5.97 -6.07
CA TRP A 183 -0.22 -6.19 -5.02
C TRP A 183 0.29 -7.32 -4.12
N PHE A 184 0.39 -7.06 -2.82
CA PHE A 184 0.80 -8.06 -1.83
C PHE A 184 -0.43 -8.59 -1.12
N PHE A 185 -0.67 -9.89 -1.17
CA PHE A 185 -1.62 -10.57 -0.28
C PHE A 185 -0.84 -11.52 0.62
N THR A 186 -1.14 -11.49 1.92
CA THR A 186 -0.50 -12.35 2.92
C THR A 186 -1.48 -13.41 3.35
N ASP A 187 -1.52 -14.53 2.64
CA ASP A 187 -2.38 -15.63 3.05
C ASP A 187 -1.83 -16.26 4.32
N LYS A 188 -2.72 -16.52 5.28
CA LYS A 188 -2.40 -17.38 6.41
C LYS A 188 -2.90 -18.76 5.99
N TYR A 189 -1.95 -19.69 5.85
CA TYR A 189 -2.06 -21.13 5.52
C TYR A 189 -1.65 -21.52 4.09
#